data_AF-A0AAD5CHP6-F1
#
_entry.id   AF-A0AAD5CHP6-F1
#
_cell.length_a   1.000
_cell.length_b   1.000
_cell.length_c   1.000
_cell.angle_alpha   90.00
_cell.angle_beta   90.00
_cell.angle_gamma   90.00
#
_symmetry.space_group_name_H-M   'P 1'
#
loop_
_entity.id
_entity.type
_entity.pdbx_description
1 polymer ?
#
loop_
_entity_poly.entity_id
_entity_poly.type
_entity_poly.pdbx_seq_one_letter_code
_entity_poly.pdbx_strand_id
1 'polypeptide(L)'
;MLKRKKGAIVNIGSGAAIVIPSDPLYAVYAATKAYVDQFSRCLYVEYKNSGIDVQCQVPLYVATKMASIKRSSFFVPSATGYAKAGLRWLGYEPRCTPYWPHQLIWGILYSLPEFAVDAWRYNFCLKIRKRGQLKDSRKKE
;
A
#
# COMPACT_ATOMS: atom_id res chain seq x y z
N MET A 1 15.92 -8.99 -19.12
CA MET A 1 15.32 -10.05 -18.29
C MET A 1 14.94 -11.27 -19.12
N LEU A 2 14.22 -11.10 -20.23
CA LEU A 2 13.82 -12.19 -21.13
C LEU A 2 14.99 -13.04 -21.64
N LYS A 3 16.03 -12.42 -22.21
CA LYS A 3 17.23 -13.14 -22.68
C LYS A 3 17.91 -14.00 -21.61
N ARG A 4 17.88 -13.56 -20.35
CA ARG A 4 18.49 -14.25 -19.20
C ARG A 4 17.53 -15.20 -18.47
N LYS A 5 16.26 -15.25 -18.87
CA LYS A 5 15.17 -16.02 -18.23
C LYS A 5 15.15 -15.94 -16.70
N LYS A 6 15.51 -14.76 -16.16
CA LYS A 6 15.67 -14.53 -14.72
C LYS A 6 15.47 -13.06 -14.36
N GLY A 7 14.63 -12.79 -13.37
CA GLY A 7 14.59 -11.50 -12.69
C GLY A 7 13.27 -11.26 -11.97
N ALA A 8 13.21 -10.16 -11.21
CA ALA A 8 12.01 -9.73 -10.50
C ALA A 8 11.69 -8.26 -10.82
N ILE A 9 10.41 -7.93 -10.95
CA ILE A 9 9.87 -6.57 -10.99
C ILE A 9 9.02 -6.39 -9.72
N VAL A 10 9.31 -5.35 -8.95
CA VAL A 10 8.57 -5.03 -7.73
C VAL A 10 7.89 -3.68 -7.89
N ASN A 11 6.57 -3.71 -7.97
CA ASN A 11 5.74 -2.52 -8.01
C ASN A 11 5.13 -2.26 -6.63
N ILE A 12 5.03 -0.98 -6.24
CA ILE A 12 4.46 -0.60 -4.95
C ILE A 12 3.04 -0.10 -5.15
N GLY A 13 2.07 -0.95 -4.81
CA GLY A 13 0.66 -0.63 -4.67
C GLY A 13 0.39 0.16 -3.38
N SER A 14 -0.82 0.02 -2.84
CA SER A 14 -1.18 0.61 -1.55
C SER A 14 -2.39 -0.07 -0.97
N GLY A 15 -2.40 -0.26 0.36
CA GLY A 15 -3.59 -0.75 1.06
C GLY A 15 -4.79 0.19 0.91
N ALA A 16 -4.54 1.46 0.57
CA ALA A 16 -5.59 2.43 0.21
C ALA A 16 -6.46 1.99 -0.97
N ALA A 17 -5.94 1.15 -1.87
CA ALA A 17 -6.65 0.70 -3.07
C ALA A 17 -7.20 -0.73 -2.97
N ILE A 18 -6.65 -1.55 -2.05
CA ILE A 18 -6.89 -3.01 -2.02
C ILE A 18 -7.40 -3.49 -0.66
N VAL A 19 -6.96 -2.87 0.44
CA VAL A 19 -7.27 -3.32 1.81
C VAL A 19 -8.48 -2.61 2.38
N ILE A 20 -8.69 -1.33 2.04
CA ILE A 20 -9.89 -0.58 2.40
C ILE A 20 -10.86 -0.49 1.20
N PRO A 21 -12.19 -0.47 1.44
CA PRO A 21 -13.18 -0.40 0.35
C PRO A 21 -13.07 0.90 -0.45
N SER A 22 -12.95 2.05 0.24
CA SER A 22 -12.75 3.35 -0.38
C SER A 22 -11.71 4.21 0.37
N ASP A 23 -11.05 5.13 -0.35
CA ASP A 23 -10.15 6.14 0.24
C ASP A 23 -10.62 7.57 -0.05
N PRO A 24 -11.67 8.06 0.63
CA PRO A 24 -12.21 9.40 0.41
C PRO A 24 -11.17 10.50 0.62
N LEU A 25 -11.26 11.57 -0.18
CA LEU A 25 -10.30 12.67 -0.27
C LEU A 25 -8.93 12.29 -0.86
N TYR A 26 -8.72 11.02 -1.20
CA TYR A 26 -7.51 10.48 -1.85
C TYR A 26 -7.84 9.65 -3.10
N ALA A 27 -9.00 9.91 -3.75
CA ALA A 27 -9.52 9.12 -4.85
C ALA A 27 -8.52 8.92 -6.00
N VAL A 28 -7.83 9.98 -6.43
CA VAL A 28 -6.80 9.88 -7.50
C VAL A 28 -5.66 8.96 -7.07
N TYR A 29 -5.19 9.10 -5.82
CA TYR A 29 -4.14 8.25 -5.29
C TYR A 29 -4.57 6.78 -5.26
N ALA A 30 -5.75 6.47 -4.71
CA ALA A 30 -6.28 5.11 -4.68
C ALA A 30 -6.46 4.53 -6.10
N ALA A 31 -7.02 5.29 -7.04
CA ALA A 31 -7.18 4.87 -8.43
C ALA A 31 -5.85 4.52 -9.11
N THR A 32 -4.82 5.35 -8.94
CA THR A 32 -3.49 5.04 -9.49
C THR A 32 -2.90 3.78 -8.89
N LYS A 33 -3.14 3.51 -7.61
CA LYS A 33 -2.63 2.31 -6.93
C LYS A 33 -3.42 1.05 -7.29
N ALA A 34 -4.72 1.16 -7.55
CA ALA A 34 -5.52 0.08 -8.14
C ALA A 34 -5.02 -0.28 -9.54
N TYR A 35 -4.70 0.72 -10.38
CA TYR A 35 -4.09 0.50 -11.69
C TYR A 35 -2.76 -0.27 -11.56
N VAL A 36 -1.87 0.17 -10.66
CA VAL A 36 -0.59 -0.51 -10.43
C VAL A 36 -0.79 -1.97 -10.00
N ASP A 37 -1.78 -2.26 -9.15
CA ASP A 37 -2.11 -3.64 -8.75
C ASP A 37 -2.51 -4.49 -9.95
N GLN A 38 -3.49 -4.01 -10.73
CA GLN A 38 -4.00 -4.76 -11.87
C GLN A 38 -2.92 -4.94 -12.95
N PHE A 39 -2.18 -3.87 -13.27
CA PHE A 39 -1.08 -3.90 -14.22
C PHE A 39 -0.02 -4.94 -13.84
N SER A 40 0.39 -4.96 -12.57
CA SER A 40 1.40 -5.90 -12.08
C SER A 40 0.92 -7.35 -12.16
N ARG A 41 -0.35 -7.62 -11.85
CA ARG A 41 -0.94 -8.95 -11.92
C ARG A 41 -1.07 -9.45 -13.35
N CYS A 42 -1.43 -8.58 -14.30
CA CYS A 42 -1.41 -8.91 -15.73
C CYS A 42 0.01 -9.30 -16.18
N LEU A 43 1.01 -8.45 -15.88
CA LEU A 43 2.41 -8.74 -16.21
C LEU A 43 2.91 -10.03 -15.58
N TYR A 44 2.54 -10.32 -14.33
CA TYR A 44 2.90 -11.60 -13.70
C TYR A 44 2.43 -12.78 -14.53
N VAL A 45 1.17 -12.78 -14.97
CA VAL A 45 0.61 -13.87 -15.78
C VAL A 45 1.28 -13.95 -17.16
N GLU A 46 1.50 -12.82 -17.81
CA GLU A 46 2.16 -12.73 -19.12
C GLU A 46 3.61 -13.25 -19.10
N TYR A 47 4.34 -12.99 -18.00
CA TYR A 47 5.78 -13.24 -17.92
C TYR A 47 6.18 -14.39 -16.98
N LYS A 48 5.26 -15.04 -16.27
CA LYS A 48 5.58 -16.15 -15.33
C LYS A 48 6.39 -17.28 -15.99
N ASN A 49 6.06 -17.64 -17.23
CA ASN A 49 6.74 -18.71 -17.97
C ASN A 49 8.08 -18.27 -18.58
N SER A 50 8.40 -16.98 -18.50
CA SER A 50 9.66 -16.39 -19.00
C SER A 50 10.75 -16.30 -17.94
N GLY A 51 10.52 -16.85 -16.73
CA GLY A 51 11.45 -16.76 -15.60
C GLY A 51 11.53 -15.36 -14.99
N ILE A 52 10.47 -14.56 -15.15
CA ILE A 52 10.37 -13.20 -14.61
C ILE A 52 9.23 -13.21 -13.58
N ASP A 53 9.59 -12.92 -12.33
CA ASP A 53 8.62 -12.70 -11.27
C ASP A 53 8.16 -11.23 -11.27
N VAL A 54 6.86 -10.99 -11.13
CA VAL A 54 6.30 -9.63 -11.04
C VAL A 54 5.42 -9.59 -9.81
N GLN A 55 5.74 -8.70 -8.88
CA GLN A 55 5.07 -8.61 -7.59
C GLN A 55 4.60 -7.19 -7.30
N CYS A 56 3.32 -7.05 -7.00
CA CYS A 56 2.72 -5.87 -6.41
C CYS A 56 2.76 -5.97 -4.88
N GLN A 57 3.55 -5.13 -4.23
CA GLN A 57 3.55 -5.01 -2.78
C GLN A 57 2.60 -3.91 -2.35
N VAL A 58 1.69 -4.23 -1.45
CA VAL A 58 0.55 -3.40 -1.07
C VAL A 58 0.69 -2.95 0.39
N PRO A 59 1.53 -1.95 0.68
CA PRO A 59 1.77 -1.48 2.04
C PRO A 59 0.55 -0.79 2.64
N LEU A 60 0.31 -1.01 3.93
CA LEU A 60 -0.38 -0.02 4.78
C LEU A 60 0.62 1.05 5.22
N TYR A 61 0.37 1.75 6.32
CA TYR A 61 1.26 2.83 6.77
C TYR A 61 2.69 2.34 7.02
N VAL A 62 3.66 3.03 6.44
CA VAL A 62 5.10 2.83 6.67
C VAL A 62 5.68 4.16 7.13
N ALA A 63 6.57 4.13 8.13
CA ALA A 63 7.21 5.32 8.66
C ALA A 63 8.15 5.95 7.62
N THR A 64 7.64 6.94 6.90
CA THR A 64 8.30 7.63 5.80
C THR A 64 7.98 9.14 5.82
N LYS A 65 8.81 9.92 5.13
CA LYS A 65 8.55 11.35 4.90
C LYS A 65 7.25 11.58 4.14
N MET A 66 6.95 10.74 3.13
CA MET A 66 5.71 10.81 2.34
C MET A 66 4.46 10.69 3.22
N ALA A 67 4.44 9.70 4.12
CA ALA A 67 3.31 9.51 5.03
C ALA A 67 3.28 10.53 6.19
N SER A 68 4.28 11.41 6.31
CA SER A 68 4.48 12.31 7.45
C SER A 68 4.55 11.58 8.81
N ILE A 69 5.00 10.31 8.82
CA ILE A 69 5.16 9.49 10.02
C ILE A 69 6.65 9.37 10.35
N LYS A 70 7.06 9.89 11.51
CA LYS A 70 8.48 9.94 11.92
C LYS A 70 8.97 8.70 12.66
N ARG A 71 8.10 8.03 13.40
CA ARG A 71 8.46 6.89 14.26
C ARG A 71 7.75 5.64 13.78
N SER A 72 8.49 4.54 13.67
CA SER A 72 7.92 3.22 13.46
C SER A 72 7.25 2.71 14.73
N SER A 73 6.27 1.83 14.55
CA SER A 73 5.59 1.09 15.61
C SER A 73 5.30 -0.34 15.14
N PHE A 74 4.67 -1.15 15.98
CA PHE A 74 4.32 -2.54 15.64
C PHE A 74 3.44 -2.66 14.38
N PHE A 75 2.50 -1.73 14.18
CA PHE A 75 1.62 -1.71 13.00
C PHE A 75 2.12 -0.80 11.88
N VAL A 76 3.23 -0.08 12.10
CA VAL A 76 3.81 0.87 11.15
C VAL A 76 5.32 0.62 11.07
N PRO A 77 5.77 -0.27 10.19
CA PRO A 77 7.19 -0.61 10.11
C PRO A 77 8.03 0.59 9.65
N SER A 78 9.34 0.52 9.92
CA SER A 78 10.29 1.42 9.26
C SER A 78 10.37 1.09 7.76
N ALA A 79 10.81 2.06 6.95
CA ALA A 79 11.03 1.84 5.52
C ALA A 79 11.99 0.67 5.25
N THR A 80 13.06 0.56 6.05
CA THR A 80 14.03 -0.54 5.97
C THR A 80 13.44 -1.88 6.40
N GLY A 81 12.62 -1.89 7.46
CA GLY A 81 11.92 -3.08 7.93
C GLY A 81 10.94 -3.61 6.89
N TYR A 82 10.16 -2.73 6.28
CA TYR A 82 9.25 -3.09 5.19
C TYR A 82 10.01 -3.60 3.96
N ALA A 83 11.09 -2.92 3.54
CA ALA A 83 11.91 -3.36 2.41
C ALA A 83 12.53 -4.74 2.64
N LYS A 84 13.04 -5.02 3.84
CA LYS A 84 13.57 -6.34 4.20
C LYS A 84 12.49 -7.43 4.15
N ALA A 85 11.29 -7.12 4.62
CA ALA A 85 10.15 -8.03 4.51
C ALA A 85 9.76 -8.27 3.04
N GLY A 86 9.71 -7.21 2.24
CA GLY A 86 9.40 -7.27 0.81
C GLY A 86 10.39 -8.12 0.02
N LEU A 87 11.70 -7.97 0.26
CA LEU A 87 12.72 -8.79 -0.40
C LEU A 87 12.60 -10.28 -0.07
N ARG A 88 12.18 -10.62 1.15
CA ARG A 88 11.96 -12.02 1.57
C ARG A 88 10.72 -12.66 0.93
N TRP A 89 9.77 -11.84 0.46
CA TRP A 89 8.51 -12.30 -0.15
C TRP A 89 8.56 -12.44 -1.67
N LEU A 90 9.69 -12.11 -2.31
CA LEU A 90 9.82 -12.27 -3.76
C LEU A 90 9.67 -13.75 -4.18
N GLY A 91 8.95 -13.99 -5.28
CA GLY A 91 8.74 -15.33 -5.84
C GLY A 91 7.54 -16.12 -5.31
N TYR A 92 6.77 -15.61 -4.35
CA TYR A 92 5.62 -16.34 -3.78
C TYR A 92 4.30 -16.02 -4.50
N GLU A 93 3.83 -14.78 -4.38
CA GLU A 93 2.52 -14.34 -4.89
C GLU A 93 2.67 -13.05 -5.70
N PRO A 94 1.85 -12.84 -6.75
CA PRO A 94 1.88 -11.63 -7.57
C PRO A 94 1.40 -10.39 -6.81
N ARG A 95 0.67 -10.57 -5.71
CA ARG A 95 0.24 -9.49 -4.82
C ARG A 95 0.45 -9.89 -3.38
N CYS A 96 1.10 -9.03 -2.61
CA CYS A 96 1.36 -9.32 -1.21
C CYS A 96 1.36 -8.07 -0.34
N THR A 97 1.19 -8.30 0.95
CA THR A 97 1.48 -7.32 1.99
C THR A 97 2.57 -7.93 2.88
N PRO A 98 3.85 -7.73 2.54
CA PRO A 98 4.96 -8.55 3.05
C PRO A 98 5.25 -8.36 4.54
N TYR A 99 4.75 -7.29 5.15
CA TYR A 99 4.84 -7.07 6.59
C TYR A 99 3.62 -7.71 7.28
N TRP A 100 3.81 -8.85 7.94
CA TRP A 100 2.73 -9.68 8.48
C TRP A 100 1.72 -8.93 9.40
N PRO A 101 2.08 -7.93 10.22
CA PRO A 101 1.08 -7.19 11.00
C PRO A 101 0.09 -6.42 10.13
N HIS A 102 0.48 -6.03 8.91
CA HIS A 102 -0.46 -5.46 7.96
C HIS A 102 -1.44 -6.49 7.41
N GLN A 103 -1.07 -7.78 7.31
CA GLN A 103 -2.00 -8.85 6.94
C GLN A 103 -3.06 -9.05 8.04
N LEU A 104 -2.67 -8.91 9.31
CA LEU A 104 -3.62 -8.92 10.42
C LEU A 104 -4.63 -7.76 10.32
N ILE A 105 -4.13 -6.54 10.05
CA ILE A 105 -5.01 -5.38 9.83
C ILE A 105 -5.94 -5.62 8.64
N TRP A 106 -5.43 -6.18 7.55
CA TRP A 106 -6.26 -6.53 6.39
C TRP A 106 -7.36 -7.52 6.77
N GLY A 107 -7.03 -8.62 7.46
CA GLY A 107 -8.03 -9.59 7.92
C GLY A 107 -9.13 -8.96 8.78
N ILE A 108 -8.76 -8.05 9.70
CA ILE A 108 -9.72 -7.33 10.54
C ILE A 108 -10.62 -6.44 9.67
N LEU A 109 -10.05 -5.61 8.80
CA LEU A 109 -10.81 -4.69 7.96
C LEU A 109 -11.72 -5.42 6.97
N TYR A 110 -11.26 -6.55 6.43
CA TYR A 110 -12.05 -7.41 5.55
C TYR A 110 -13.23 -8.06 6.26
N SER A 111 -13.14 -8.27 7.57
CA SER A 111 -14.22 -8.86 8.38
C SER A 111 -15.29 -7.85 8.79
N LEU A 112 -15.05 -6.54 8.59
CA LEU A 112 -16.00 -5.48 8.94
C LEU A 112 -16.87 -5.11 7.73
N PRO A 113 -18.13 -4.68 7.94
CA PRO A 113 -18.95 -4.16 6.86
C PRO A 113 -18.33 -2.93 6.20
N GLU A 114 -18.42 -2.83 4.86
CA GLU A 114 -17.78 -1.75 4.10
C GLU A 114 -18.19 -0.35 4.59
N PHE A 115 -19.48 -0.13 4.87
CA PHE A 115 -19.98 1.15 5.36
C PHE A 115 -19.30 1.58 6.68
N ALA A 116 -18.94 0.63 7.55
CA ALA A 116 -18.29 0.92 8.81
C ALA A 116 -16.82 1.33 8.58
N VAL A 117 -16.12 0.62 7.68
CA VAL A 117 -14.75 0.96 7.30
C VAL A 117 -14.70 2.31 6.59
N ASP A 118 -15.64 2.57 5.68
CA ASP A 118 -15.74 3.84 4.95
C ASP A 118 -16.05 5.01 5.88
N ALA A 119 -17.00 4.85 6.81
CA ALA A 119 -17.30 5.89 7.81
C ALA A 119 -16.08 6.21 8.69
N TRP A 120 -15.37 5.17 9.15
CA TRP A 120 -14.12 5.35 9.90
C TRP A 120 -13.05 6.06 9.06
N ARG A 121 -12.85 5.61 7.82
CA ARG A 121 -11.82 6.14 6.92
C ARG A 121 -12.09 7.58 6.52
N TYR A 122 -13.33 7.92 6.20
CA TYR A 122 -13.74 9.28 5.85
C TYR A 122 -13.49 10.25 7.00
N ASN A 123 -13.90 9.89 8.22
CA ASN A 123 -13.64 10.69 9.42
C ASN A 123 -12.14 10.86 9.69
N PHE A 124 -11.34 9.83 9.45
CA PHE A 124 -9.88 9.90 9.55
C PHE A 124 -9.29 10.88 8.52
N CYS A 125 -9.70 10.79 7.24
CA CYS A 125 -9.25 11.70 6.19
C CYS A 125 -9.65 13.17 6.46
N LEU A 126 -10.85 13.42 6.99
CA LEU A 126 -11.28 14.75 7.42
C LEU A 126 -10.39 15.32 8.53
N LYS A 127 -10.00 14.50 9.51
CA LYS A 127 -9.07 14.92 10.58
C LYS A 127 -7.70 15.30 10.02
N ILE A 128 -7.18 14.55 9.04
CA ILE A 128 -5.91 14.89 8.36
C ILE A 128 -6.06 16.22 7.62
N ARG A 129 -7.12 16.37 6.81
CA ARG A 129 -7.38 17.60 6.05
C ARG A 129 -7.48 18.82 6.97
N LYS A 130 -8.25 18.73 8.06
CA LYS A 130 -8.38 19.80 9.06
C LYS A 130 -7.03 20.19 9.66
N ARG A 131 -6.19 19.21 10.01
CA ARG A 131 -4.83 19.47 10.51
C ARG A 131 -3.94 20.14 9.46
N GLY A 132 -4.07 19.79 8.19
CA GLY A 132 -3.37 20.43 7.08
C GLY A 132 -3.78 21.90 6.94
N GLN A 133 -5.09 22.17 6.87
CA GLN A 133 -5.64 23.52 6.76
C GLN A 133 -5.20 24.43 7.92
N LEU A 134 -5.18 23.90 9.16
CA LEU A 134 -4.67 24.63 10.34
C LEU A 134 -3.17 24.90 10.31
N LYS A 135 -2.38 24.10 9.60
CA LYS A 135 -0.95 24.39 9.40
C LYS A 135 -0.76 25.46 8.33
N ASP A 136 -1.59 25.45 7.29
CA ASP A 136 -1.50 26.44 6.21
C ASP A 136 -2.03 27.82 6.63
N SER A 137 -3.02 27.89 7.53
CA SER A 137 -3.49 29.17 8.09
C SER A 137 -2.40 29.86 8.91
N ARG A 138 -1.67 29.11 9.75
CA ARG A 138 -0.58 29.63 10.59
C ARG A 138 0.69 30.04 9.84
N LYS A 139 0.79 29.73 8.54
CA LYS A 139 1.90 30.19 7.68
C LYS A 139 1.60 31.53 7.00
N LYS A 140 0.33 31.95 7.02
CA LYS A 140 -0.12 33.21 6.40
C LYS A 140 -0.15 34.37 7.40
N GLU A 141 -0.04 34.07 8.69
CA GLU A 141 0.30 35.00 9.77
C GLU A 141 1.83 35.10 9.88
#